data_AF-A0A8S3JA20-F1
#
_entry.id   AF-A0A8S3JA20-F1
#
_cell.length_a   1.000
_cell.length_b   1.000
_cell.length_c   1.000
_cell.angle_alpha   90.00
_cell.angle_beta   90.00
_cell.angle_gamma   90.00
#
_symmetry.space_group_name_H-M   'P 1'
#
loop_
_entity.id
_entity.type
_entity.pdbx_description
1 polymer ?
#
loop_
_entity_poly.entity_id
_entity_poly.type
_entity_poly.pdbx_seq_one_letter_code
_entity_poly.pdbx_strand_id
1 'polypeptide(L)' 'MLKKHANDEDFVTCLKCDQEFTDPHELTQHKKLHHAMNNTNNNFNTPRVQLSCSLCTYKTFSQDILDDHMDSQHR' A
#
# COMPACT_ATOMS: atom_id res chain seq x y z
N MET A 1 11.65 13.07 -32.50
CA MET A 1 10.36 13.64 -32.93
C MET A 1 9.44 13.64 -31.72
N LEU A 2 9.25 14.80 -31.08
CA LEU A 2 8.45 14.91 -29.85
C LEU A 2 7.04 15.35 -30.25
N LYS A 3 6.06 14.43 -30.16
CA LYS A 3 4.64 14.75 -30.36
C LYS A 3 4.17 15.55 -29.16
N LYS A 4 3.91 16.84 -29.38
CA LYS A 4 3.26 17.73 -28.42
C LYS A 4 1.75 17.53 -28.57
N HIS A 5 1.10 16.97 -27.55
CA HIS A 5 -0.34 17.14 -27.40
C HIS A 5 -0.59 18.46 -26.69
N ALA A 6 -1.43 19.28 -27.32
CA ALA A 6 -1.85 20.58 -26.86
C ALA A 6 -2.81 20.43 -25.66
N ASN A 7 -2.30 20.76 -24.48
CA ASN A 7 -2.99 21.41 -23.36
C ASN A 7 -1.85 22.00 -22.52
N ASP A 8 -1.64 23.31 -22.63
CA ASP A 8 -0.61 24.10 -21.93
C ASP A 8 -0.94 24.22 -20.42
N GLU A 9 -0.98 23.09 -19.73
CA GLU A 9 -0.68 23.05 -18.30
C GLU A 9 0.65 22.31 -18.19
N ASP A 10 1.67 22.95 -17.61
CA ASP A 10 2.99 22.36 -17.38
C ASP A 10 2.88 21.20 -16.37
N PHE A 11 2.34 20.07 -16.79
CA PHE A 11 2.28 18.87 -15.95
C PHE A 11 3.70 18.36 -15.70
N VAL A 12 4.00 18.07 -14.43
CA VAL A 12 5.28 17.52 -14.00
C VAL A 12 5.11 16.02 -13.79
N THR A 13 5.71 15.21 -14.68
CA THR A 13 5.56 13.75 -14.68
C THR A 13 6.59 13.05 -13.78
N CYS A 14 6.16 11.98 -13.11
CA CYS A 14 7.06 11.10 -12.36
C CYS A 14 7.75 10.09 -13.28
N LEU A 15 9.08 10.15 -13.39
CA LEU A 15 9.87 9.23 -14.23
C LEU A 15 9.87 7.75 -13.77
N LYS A 16 9.30 7.44 -12.59
CA LYS A 16 9.25 6.07 -12.04
C LYS A 16 7.94 5.34 -12.31
N CYS A 17 6.84 6.06 -12.53
CA CYS A 17 5.52 5.46 -12.72
C CYS A 17 4.64 6.20 -13.73
N ASP A 18 5.22 7.17 -14.46
CA ASP A 18 4.58 7.98 -15.50
C ASP A 18 3.33 8.75 -15.06
N GLN A 19 3.14 8.93 -13.75
CA GLN A 19 2.02 9.71 -13.21
C GLN A 19 2.26 11.21 -13.41
N GLU A 20 1.23 11.90 -13.89
CA GLU A 20 1.24 13.34 -14.20
C GLU A 20 0.65 14.15 -13.04
N PHE A 21 1.26 15.30 -12.75
CA PHE A 21 0.84 16.20 -11.68
C PHE A 21 0.79 17.62 -12.21
N THR A 22 -0.22 18.41 -11.82
CA THR A 22 -0.31 19.84 -12.14
C THR A 22 0.67 20.68 -11.34
N ASP A 23 1.12 20.16 -10.20
CA ASP A 23 1.91 20.90 -9.22
C ASP A 23 3.24 20.18 -8.89
N PRO A 24 4.38 20.90 -8.91
CA PRO A 24 5.67 20.33 -8.53
C PRO A 24 5.74 19.91 -7.05
N HIS A 25 4.90 20.52 -6.19
CA HIS A 25 4.75 20.11 -4.79
C HIS A 25 4.15 18.71 -4.68
N GLU A 26 3.09 18.43 -5.44
CA GLU A 26 2.41 17.14 -5.48
C GLU A 26 3.36 16.04 -6.01
N LEU A 27 4.13 16.33 -7.07
CA LEU A 27 5.16 15.41 -7.54
C LEU A 27 6.23 15.14 -6.46
N THR A 28 6.62 16.17 -5.69
CA THR A 28 7.60 16.02 -4.61
C THR A 28 7.08 15.13 -3.48
N GLN A 29 5.80 15.28 -3.11
CA GLN A 29 5.16 14.42 -2.14
C GLN A 29 5.00 12.99 -2.66
N HIS A 30 4.56 12.82 -3.91
CA HIS A 30 4.44 11.54 -4.57
C HIS A 30 5.78 10.78 -4.62
N LYS A 31 6.90 11.46 -4.89
CA LYS A 31 8.24 10.85 -4.86
C LYS A 31 8.57 10.21 -3.50
N LYS A 32 8.02 10.69 -2.39
CA LYS A 32 8.22 10.07 -1.07
C LYS A 32 7.60 8.66 -1.01
N LEU A 33 6.52 8.40 -1.75
CA LEU A 33 5.91 7.06 -1.82
C LEU A 33 6.85 6.04 -2.46
N HIS A 34 7.63 6.45 -3.47
CA HIS A 34 8.67 5.59 -4.05
C HIS A 34 9.84 5.32 -3.09
N HIS A 35 10.02 6.13 -2.05
CA HIS A 35 11.09 6.01 -1.06
C HIS A 35 10.59 5.52 0.31
N ALA A 36 9.28 5.33 0.49
CA ALA A 36 8.65 4.92 1.75
C ALA A 36 9.08 3.52 2.24
N MET A 37 9.90 2.81 1.48
CA MET A 37 10.50 1.52 1.85
C MET A 37 11.78 1.62 2.70
N ASN A 38 12.30 2.81 3.04
CA ASN A 38 13.63 2.91 3.68
C ASN A 38 13.69 3.64 5.03
N ASN A 39 12.57 3.79 5.75
CA ASN A 39 12.64 4.22 7.16
C ASN A 39 11.54 3.61 8.05
N THR A 40 11.25 2.32 7.84
CA THR A 40 10.66 1.52 8.92
C THR A 40 11.76 1.16 9.90
N ASN A 41 12.20 2.13 10.72
CA ASN A 41 12.79 1.82 12.02
C ASN A 41 11.65 1.38 12.96
N ASN A 42 10.99 0.32 12.54
CA ASN A 42 9.94 -0.33 13.30
C ASN A 42 10.65 -1.29 14.25
N ASN A 43 10.97 -0.78 15.43
CA ASN A 43 11.05 -1.64 16.60
C ASN A 43 9.63 -2.14 16.92
N PHE A 44 9.06 -2.98 16.05
CA PHE A 44 7.86 -3.74 16.37
C PHE A 44 8.26 -4.92 17.24
N ASN A 45 8.62 -4.60 18.49
CA ASN A 45 8.47 -5.55 19.59
C ASN A 45 7.00 -5.52 20.08
N THR A 46 6.05 -5.50 19.14
CA THR A 46 4.64 -5.78 19.42
C THR A 46 4.48 -7.28 19.36
N PRO A 47 4.04 -7.95 20.44
CA PRO A 47 3.75 -9.38 20.38
C PRO A 47 2.73 -9.60 19.27
N ARG A 48 3.12 -10.37 18.24
CA ARG A 48 2.19 -10.78 17.18
C ARG A 48 1.10 -11.61 17.83
N VAL A 49 -0.04 -10.98 18.14
CA VAL A 49 -1.20 -11.66 18.71
C VAL A 49 -1.76 -12.56 17.60
N GLN A 50 -1.64 -13.87 17.79
CA GLN A 50 -2.33 -14.84 16.95
C GLN A 50 -3.81 -14.80 17.27
N LEU A 51 -4.63 -14.71 16.23
CA LEU A 51 -6.07 -14.86 16.28
C LEU A 51 -6.37 -16.36 16.14
N SER A 52 -7.03 -16.94 17.14
CA SER A 52 -7.43 -18.35 17.14
C SER A 52 -8.91 -18.49 16.82
N CYS A 53 -9.23 -19.50 16.03
CA CYS A 53 -10.60 -19.97 15.89
C CYS A 53 -11.14 -20.45 17.26
N SER A 54 -12.41 -20.15 17.54
CA SER A 54 -13.08 -20.61 18.77
C SER A 54 -13.68 -22.01 18.65
N LEU A 55 -13.81 -22.54 17.43
CA LEU A 55 -14.46 -23.81 17.13
C LEU A 55 -13.46 -24.94 16.80
N CYS A 56 -12.22 -24.60 16.47
CA CYS A 56 -11.16 -25.56 16.17
C CYS A 56 -9.79 -25.03 16.58
N THR A 57 -8.73 -25.79 16.28
CA THR A 57 -7.35 -25.46 16.65
C THR A 57 -6.65 -24.49 15.68
N TYR A 58 -7.35 -23.99 14.66
CA TYR A 58 -6.79 -23.10 13.64
C TYR A 58 -6.41 -21.74 14.22
N LYS A 59 -5.28 -21.18 13.75
CA LYS A 59 -4.74 -19.88 14.19
C LYS A 59 -4.17 -19.12 13.00
N THR A 60 -4.36 -17.81 12.99
CA THR A 60 -3.85 -16.89 11.96
C THR A 60 -3.36 -15.59 12.60
N PHE A 61 -2.68 -14.75 11.83
CA PHE A 61 -2.25 -13.41 12.26
C PHE A 61 -3.09 -12.28 11.65
N SER A 62 -4.08 -12.62 10.82
CA SER A 62 -4.91 -11.67 10.08
C SER A 62 -6.39 -11.93 10.33
N GLN A 63 -7.16 -10.89 10.62
CA GLN A 63 -8.60 -11.00 10.90
C GLN A 63 -9.39 -11.48 9.67
N ASP A 64 -9.06 -10.98 8.48
CA ASP A 64 -9.72 -11.36 7.21
C ASP A 64 -9.59 -12.86 6.93
N ILE A 65 -8.44 -13.44 7.25
CA ILE A 65 -8.19 -14.88 7.10
C ILE A 65 -8.96 -15.70 8.14
N LEU A 66 -9.18 -15.14 9.34
CA LEU A 66 -10.00 -15.81 10.35
C LEU A 66 -11.47 -15.83 9.93
N ASP A 67 -11.96 -14.74 9.34
CA ASP A 67 -13.33 -14.61 8.82
C ASP A 67 -13.61 -15.59 7.68
N ASP A 68 -12.72 -15.63 6.67
CA ASP A 68 -12.79 -16.60 5.58
C ASP A 68 -12.77 -18.05 6.08
N HIS A 69 -11.91 -18.34 7.07
CA HIS A 69 -11.89 -19.64 7.74
C HIS A 69 -13.22 -19.97 8.44
N MET A 70 -13.86 -19.00 9.11
CA MET A 70 -15.18 -19.20 9.73
C MET A 70 -16.25 -19.51 8.68
N ASP A 71 -16.30 -18.75 7.58
CA ASP A 71 -17.29 -18.93 6.52
C ASP A 71 -17.08 -20.27 5.77
N SER A 72 -15.84 -20.65 5.51
CA SER A 72 -15.54 -21.86 4.72
C SER A 72 -15.57 -23.16 5.53
N GLN A 73 -15.35 -23.15 6.85
CA GLN A 73 -15.17 -24.37 7.65
C GLN A 73 -16.21 -24.56 8.77
N HIS A 74 -16.90 -23.50 9.18
CA HIS A 74 -17.77 -23.53 10.35
C HIS A 74 -19.16 -22.92 10.15
N ARG A 75 -19.49 -22.54 8.91
CA ARG A 75 -20.78 -21.98 8.53
C ARG A 75 -21.79 -23.03 8.10
#